data_AF-A0A7J6KH59-F1
#
_entry.id   AF-A0A7J6KH59-F1
#
_cell.length_a   1.000
_cell.length_b   1.000
_cell.length_c   1.000
_cell.angle_alpha   90.00
_cell.angle_beta   90.00
_cell.angle_gamma   90.00
#
_symmetry.space_group_name_H-M   'P 1'
#
loop_
_entity.id
_entity.type
_entity.pdbx_description
1 polymer ?
#
loop_
_entity_poly.entity_id
_entity_poly.type
_entity_poly.pdbx_seq_one_letter_code
_entity_poly.pdbx_strand_id
1 'polypeptide(L)'
;KAIYRLLCLMEKEDKVVRLQPGQAWTINEVVLVAKKGAESWKVLPDILEKKDDEKLLAHFRVTLDLRFTNKIGTSTPSLESEDRSKLSQYGVNDLIGSLPRSHGAHFGRIDLRDAFHGVYISSKMQKHMATRVLDDQGVEVVFAWNRLPMGYKQS
;
A
#
# COMPACT_ATOMS: atom_id res chain seq x y z
N LYS A 1 11.38 -9.40 11.84
CA LYS A 1 12.32 -9.91 10.81
C LYS A 1 11.79 -9.75 9.37
N ALA A 2 10.76 -10.48 8.90
CA ALA A 2 10.25 -10.35 7.51
C ALA A 2 9.82 -8.92 7.14
N ILE A 3 8.98 -8.31 7.98
CA ILE A 3 8.47 -6.95 7.75
C ILE A 3 9.61 -5.93 7.72
N TYR A 4 10.52 -5.97 8.69
CA TYR A 4 11.69 -5.09 8.75
C TYR A 4 12.53 -5.20 7.47
N ARG A 5 12.87 -6.42 7.03
CA ARG A 5 13.63 -6.64 5.79
C ARG A 5 12.91 -6.06 4.57
N LEU A 6 11.61 -6.29 4.44
CA LEU A 6 10.82 -5.70 3.35
C LEU A 6 10.79 -4.17 3.40
N LEU A 7 10.69 -3.56 4.58
CA LEU A 7 10.77 -2.10 4.74
C LEU A 7 12.14 -1.56 4.37
N CYS A 8 13.24 -2.25 4.71
CA CYS A 8 14.58 -1.88 4.25
C CYS A 8 14.73 -1.98 2.72
N LEU A 9 14.10 -2.96 2.07
CA LEU A 9 14.09 -3.05 0.60
C LEU A 9 13.26 -1.90 0.00
N MET A 10 12.10 -1.59 0.58
CA MET A 10 11.28 -0.45 0.17
C MET A 10 11.98 0.91 0.40
N GLU A 11 12.84 1.01 1.42
CA GLU A 11 13.67 2.19 1.70
C GLU A 11 14.71 2.41 0.61
N LYS A 12 15.37 1.34 0.13
CA LYS A 12 16.30 1.41 -1.01
C LYS A 12 15.62 1.89 -2.30
N GLU A 13 14.32 1.63 -2.45
CA GLU A 13 13.49 2.06 -3.58
C GLU A 13 12.80 3.42 -3.35
N ASP A 14 13.12 4.12 -2.26
CA ASP A 14 12.52 5.42 -1.91
C ASP A 14 10.98 5.38 -1.80
N LYS A 15 10.43 4.22 -1.41
CA LYS A 15 9.00 4.03 -1.13
C LYS A 15 8.67 4.37 0.32
N VAL A 16 9.62 4.17 1.22
CA VAL A 16 9.55 4.51 2.64
C VAL A 16 10.84 5.19 3.07
N VAL A 17 10.80 5.94 4.17
CA VAL A 17 11.95 6.61 4.78
C VAL A 17 11.97 6.33 6.28
N ARG A 18 13.15 6.36 6.91
CA ARG A 18 13.26 6.36 8.36
C ARG A 18 12.93 7.72 8.95
N LEU A 19 12.19 7.70 10.05
CA LEU A 19 11.96 8.86 10.89
C LEU A 19 12.74 8.74 12.19
N GLN A 20 13.18 9.89 12.71
CA GLN A 20 13.74 9.98 14.06
C GLN A 20 12.64 9.80 15.11
N PRO A 21 12.99 9.34 16.33
CA PRO A 21 12.05 9.28 17.44
C PRO A 21 11.30 10.61 17.64
N GLY A 22 9.98 10.54 17.80
CA GLY A 22 9.12 11.72 18.00
C GLY A 22 8.72 12.48 16.73
N GLN A 23 9.21 12.11 15.55
CA GLN A 23 8.79 12.78 14.29
C GLN A 23 7.46 12.28 13.75
N ALA A 24 7.07 11.04 14.05
CA ALA A 24 5.78 10.49 13.67
C ALA A 24 4.66 11.05 14.56
N TRP A 25 3.56 11.46 13.94
CA TRP A 25 2.35 11.91 14.62
C TRP A 25 1.35 10.78 14.82
N THR A 26 1.41 9.74 13.99
CA THR A 26 0.56 8.56 14.09
C THR A 26 1.38 7.31 13.75
N ILE A 27 1.21 6.27 14.55
CA ILE A 27 1.82 4.95 14.31
C ILE A 27 0.69 4.00 13.91
N ASN A 28 0.74 3.56 12.66
CA ASN A 28 -0.20 2.58 12.10
C ASN A 28 0.38 1.17 12.29
N GLU A 29 -0.52 0.19 12.42
CA GLU A 29 -0.13 -1.20 12.35
C GLU A 29 0.39 -1.53 10.94
N VAL A 30 1.44 -2.33 10.89
CA VAL A 30 2.01 -2.82 9.63
C VAL A 30 1.54 -4.24 9.39
N VAL A 31 1.12 -4.50 8.16
CA VAL A 31 0.54 -5.78 7.75
C VAL A 31 1.43 -6.42 6.69
N LEU A 32 1.78 -7.68 6.94
CA LEU A 32 2.43 -8.54 5.95
C LEU A 32 1.35 -9.28 5.16
N VAL A 33 1.34 -9.09 3.84
CA VAL A 33 0.34 -9.69 2.95
C VAL A 33 1.01 -10.67 2.00
N ALA A 34 0.53 -11.90 1.99
CA ALA A 34 0.95 -12.93 1.04
C ALA A 34 0.38 -12.64 -0.36
N LYS A 35 1.25 -12.61 -1.38
CA LYS A 35 0.85 -12.45 -2.79
C LYS A 35 0.16 -13.70 -3.36
N LYS A 36 0.57 -14.89 -2.90
CA LYS A 36 0.03 -16.20 -3.33
C LYS A 36 -0.75 -16.94 -2.23
N GLY A 37 -1.26 -16.21 -1.24
CA GLY A 37 -2.05 -16.78 -0.15
C GLY A 37 -1.28 -17.82 0.69
N ALA A 38 -1.91 -18.97 0.95
CA ALA A 38 -1.39 -20.02 1.83
C ALA A 38 0.01 -20.52 1.43
N GLU A 39 0.32 -20.58 0.13
CA GLU A 39 1.61 -21.08 -0.35
C GLU A 39 2.78 -20.20 0.07
N SER A 40 2.60 -18.87 0.09
CA SER A 40 3.64 -17.96 0.58
C SER A 40 3.97 -18.24 2.04
N TRP A 41 2.96 -18.50 2.88
CA TRP A 41 3.16 -18.74 4.30
C TRP A 41 3.91 -20.05 4.59
N LYS A 42 3.71 -21.09 3.77
CA LYS A 42 4.43 -22.37 3.88
C LYS A 42 5.94 -22.21 3.68
N VAL A 43 6.35 -21.31 2.77
CA VAL A 43 7.77 -21.09 2.44
C VAL A 43 8.45 -20.00 3.28
N LEU A 44 7.70 -19.25 4.09
CA LEU A 44 8.23 -18.15 4.89
C LEU A 44 9.36 -18.57 5.86
N PRO A 45 9.30 -19.71 6.57
CA PRO A 45 10.38 -20.12 7.46
C PRO A 45 11.72 -20.27 6.71
N ASP A 46 11.72 -20.96 5.57
CA ASP A 46 12.92 -21.17 4.74
C ASP A 46 13.50 -19.85 4.22
N ILE A 47 12.62 -18.92 3.79
CA ILE A 47 13.02 -17.57 3.32
C ILE A 47 13.67 -16.77 4.46
N LEU A 48 13.17 -16.91 5.69
CA LEU A 48 13.70 -16.22 6.86
C LEU A 48 15.04 -16.79 7.31
N GLU A 49 15.19 -18.12 7.33
CA GLU A 49 16.43 -18.81 7.69
C GLU A 49 17.55 -18.50 6.70
N LYS A 50 17.28 -18.61 5.40
CA LYS A 50 18.25 -18.37 4.32
C LYS A 50 18.51 -16.90 4.02
N LYS A 51 17.74 -15.99 4.64
CA LYS A 51 17.78 -14.54 4.36
C LYS A 51 17.64 -14.21 2.86
N ASP A 52 16.73 -14.89 2.18
CA ASP A 52 16.48 -14.73 0.74
C ASP A 52 15.53 -13.54 0.47
N ASP A 53 16.07 -12.36 0.19
CA ASP A 53 15.28 -11.14 -0.04
C ASP A 53 14.47 -11.20 -1.35
N GLU A 54 14.97 -11.88 -2.38
CA GLU A 54 14.29 -12.01 -3.67
C GLU A 54 13.01 -12.83 -3.53
N LYS A 55 13.09 -13.99 -2.86
CA LYS A 55 11.89 -14.78 -2.56
C LYS A 55 10.93 -14.05 -1.64
N LEU A 56 11.45 -13.27 -0.68
CA LEU A 56 10.61 -12.48 0.20
C LEU A 56 9.77 -11.47 -0.60
N LEU A 57 10.38 -10.74 -1.53
CA LEU A 57 9.69 -9.81 -2.44
C LEU A 57 8.73 -10.53 -3.40
N ALA A 58 9.08 -11.72 -3.88
CA ALA A 58 8.22 -12.50 -4.79
C ALA A 58 6.95 -13.03 -4.11
N HIS A 59 7.01 -13.35 -2.81
CA HIS A 59 5.93 -14.00 -2.08
C HIS A 59 5.11 -13.06 -1.21
N PHE A 60 5.67 -11.93 -0.78
CA PHE A 60 5.06 -11.06 0.20
C PHE A 60 5.13 -9.58 -0.21
N ARG A 61 4.25 -8.79 0.40
CA ARG A 61 4.30 -7.32 0.39
C ARG A 61 3.96 -6.81 1.78
N VAL A 62 4.43 -5.60 2.08
CA VAL A 62 4.11 -4.89 3.32
C VAL A 62 3.23 -3.69 3.00
N THR A 63 2.22 -3.46 3.83
CA THR A 63 1.35 -2.27 3.77
C THR A 63 0.96 -1.82 5.17
N LEU A 64 0.35 -0.66 5.28
CA LEU A 64 -0.22 -0.16 6.53
C LEU A 64 -1.69 -0.56 6.65
N ASP A 65 -2.12 -0.84 7.89
CA ASP A 65 -3.54 -0.77 8.23
C ASP A 65 -3.91 0.69 8.52
N LEU A 66 -4.61 1.28 7.56
CA LEU A 66 -5.00 2.69 7.59
C LEU A 66 -6.44 2.90 8.04
N ARG A 67 -7.12 1.89 8.59
CA ARG A 67 -8.51 2.03 9.07
C ARG A 67 -8.66 3.16 10.08
N PHE A 68 -7.67 3.36 10.95
CA PHE A 68 -7.66 4.46 11.92
C PHE A 68 -7.41 5.81 11.24
N THR A 69 -6.34 5.93 10.44
CA THR A 69 -6.01 7.16 9.71
C THR A 69 -7.13 7.61 8.77
N ASN A 70 -7.82 6.66 8.14
CA ASN A 70 -8.98 6.90 7.29
C ASN A 70 -10.19 7.48 8.06
N LYS A 71 -10.33 7.18 9.36
CA LYS A 71 -11.40 7.76 10.21
C LYS A 71 -11.08 9.18 10.67
N ILE A 72 -9.80 9.51 10.82
CA ILE A 72 -9.34 10.83 11.30
C ILE A 72 -9.22 11.85 10.17
N GLY A 73 -8.92 11.40 8.94
CA GLY A 73 -8.76 12.26 7.77
C GLY A 73 -10.04 12.93 7.23
N THR A 74 -11.10 13.07 8.04
CA THR A 74 -12.42 13.59 7.65
C THR A 74 -12.48 15.11 7.44
N SER A 75 -11.36 15.84 7.48
CA SER A 75 -11.32 17.30 7.35
C SER A 75 -10.66 17.83 6.07
N THR A 76 -10.35 16.97 5.09
CA THR A 76 -9.94 17.43 3.75
C THR A 76 -11.19 17.75 2.94
N PRO A 77 -11.27 18.90 2.25
CA PRO A 77 -12.39 19.20 1.39
C PRO A 77 -12.48 18.09 0.34
N SER A 78 -13.62 17.42 0.30
CA SER A 78 -13.88 16.47 -0.76
C SER A 78 -13.87 17.24 -2.09
N LEU A 79 -13.17 16.73 -3.10
CA LEU A 79 -13.52 16.95 -4.50
C LEU A 79 -14.87 16.28 -4.83
N GLU A 80 -15.82 16.31 -3.89
CA GLU A 80 -17.17 15.76 -4.04
C GLU A 80 -18.15 16.93 -4.00
N SER A 81 -18.06 17.77 -5.01
CA SER A 81 -19.24 18.46 -5.54
C SER A 81 -19.46 18.16 -7.02
N GLU A 82 -18.90 17.07 -7.54
CA GLU A 82 -19.49 16.37 -8.68
C GLU A 82 -20.20 15.12 -8.18
N ASP A 83 -21.46 15.34 -7.83
CA ASP A 83 -22.57 14.39 -7.85
C ASP A 83 -22.20 12.90 -8.02
N ARG A 84 -21.60 12.29 -6.98
CA ARG A 84 -21.31 10.85 -6.94
C ARG A 84 -22.57 9.98 -7.10
N SER A 85 -23.75 10.56 -6.91
CA SER A 85 -25.04 9.93 -7.20
C SER A 85 -25.19 9.53 -8.67
N LYS A 86 -24.49 10.22 -9.60
CA LYS A 86 -24.53 9.93 -11.05
C LYS A 86 -23.44 8.97 -11.53
N LEU A 87 -22.32 8.87 -10.81
CA LEU A 87 -21.22 7.95 -11.16
C LEU A 87 -21.40 6.54 -10.55
N SER A 88 -22.18 6.42 -9.47
CA SER A 88 -22.39 5.16 -8.74
C SER A 88 -23.46 4.23 -9.32
N GLN A 89 -24.17 4.64 -10.38
CA GLN A 89 -25.29 3.85 -10.94
C GLN A 89 -24.95 3.06 -12.20
N TYR A 90 -23.77 3.21 -12.79
CA TYR A 90 -23.34 2.31 -13.84
C TYR A 90 -22.64 1.12 -13.20
N GLY A 91 -23.38 0.02 -13.02
CA GLY A 91 -22.77 -1.24 -12.64
C GLY A 91 -21.75 -1.66 -13.69
N VAL A 92 -20.82 -2.56 -13.33
CA VAL A 92 -19.87 -3.16 -14.29
C VAL A 92 -20.61 -3.68 -15.54
N ASN A 93 -21.87 -4.11 -15.39
CA ASN A 93 -22.75 -4.54 -16.48
C ASN A 93 -23.19 -3.40 -17.42
N ASP A 94 -23.43 -2.19 -16.92
CA ASP A 94 -23.83 -1.05 -17.76
C ASP A 94 -22.63 -0.49 -18.56
N LEU A 95 -21.44 -0.57 -17.96
CA LEU A 95 -20.18 -0.16 -18.58
C LEU A 95 -19.73 -1.15 -19.67
N ILE A 96 -20.04 -2.44 -19.49
CA ILE A 96 -19.85 -3.47 -20.53
C ILE A 96 -20.90 -3.31 -21.64
N GLY A 97 -22.14 -2.94 -21.29
CA GLY A 97 -23.24 -2.75 -22.23
C GLY A 97 -23.08 -1.55 -23.18
N SER A 98 -22.28 -0.55 -22.79
CA SER A 98 -21.96 0.64 -23.59
C SER A 98 -20.76 0.46 -24.53
N LEU A 99 -20.06 -0.68 -24.46
CA LEU A 99 -18.95 -0.96 -25.36
C LEU A 99 -19.48 -1.18 -26.80
N PRO A 100 -18.82 -0.63 -27.83
CA PRO A 100 -19.26 -0.76 -29.21
C PRO A 100 -19.43 -2.24 -29.59
N ARG A 101 -20.65 -2.63 -29.98
CA ARG A 101 -20.98 -4.02 -30.34
C ARG A 101 -20.48 -4.42 -31.73
N SER A 102 -20.14 -3.47 -32.58
CA SER A 102 -19.68 -3.70 -33.94
C SER A 102 -18.19 -3.38 -34.06
N HIS A 103 -17.46 -4.31 -34.67
CA HIS A 103 -16.01 -4.36 -34.92
C HIS A 103 -15.23 -5.07 -33.82
N GLY A 104 -14.30 -5.95 -34.23
CA GLY A 104 -13.55 -6.87 -33.37
C GLY A 104 -12.74 -6.15 -32.29
N ALA A 105 -13.42 -5.84 -31.20
CA ALA A 105 -12.90 -4.99 -30.15
C ALA A 105 -12.00 -5.80 -29.22
N HIS A 106 -10.70 -5.57 -29.35
CA HIS A 106 -9.73 -6.01 -28.35
C HIS A 106 -9.84 -5.10 -27.13
N PHE A 107 -10.29 -5.65 -25.99
CA PHE A 107 -10.33 -4.93 -24.73
C PHE A 107 -9.09 -5.26 -23.90
N GLY A 108 -8.33 -4.23 -23.53
CA GLY A 108 -7.21 -4.35 -22.62
C GLY A 108 -7.60 -3.90 -21.22
N ARG A 109 -7.45 -4.77 -20.22
CA ARG A 109 -7.52 -4.36 -18.81
C ARG A 109 -6.13 -3.95 -18.35
N ILE A 110 -5.95 -2.67 -18.05
CA ILE A 110 -4.72 -2.16 -17.44
C ILE A 110 -4.89 -2.17 -15.92
N ASP A 111 -3.96 -2.79 -15.22
CA ASP A 111 -3.92 -2.80 -13.77
C ASP A 111 -3.00 -1.67 -13.27
N LEU A 112 -3.59 -0.64 -12.67
CA LEU A 112 -2.86 0.51 -12.13
C LEU A 112 -2.54 0.36 -10.64
N ARG A 113 -2.67 -0.84 -10.06
CA ARG A 113 -2.43 -1.04 -8.62
C ARG A 113 -1.00 -0.74 -8.16
N ASP A 114 -0.02 -0.78 -9.05
CA ASP A 114 1.35 -0.37 -8.72
C ASP A 114 1.61 1.13 -8.99
N ALA A 115 0.66 1.84 -9.62
CA ALA A 115 0.79 3.27 -9.94
C ALA A 115 0.75 4.16 -8.69
N PHE A 116 0.13 3.70 -7.58
CA PHE A 116 0.16 4.42 -6.29
C PHE A 116 1.59 4.65 -5.80
N HIS A 117 2.48 3.69 -6.07
CA HIS A 117 3.89 3.82 -5.75
C HIS A 117 4.65 4.79 -6.67
N GLY A 118 4.01 5.44 -7.65
CA GLY A 118 4.61 6.52 -8.43
C GLY A 118 4.38 7.92 -7.84
N VAL A 119 3.48 8.05 -6.86
CA VAL A 119 3.04 9.36 -6.34
C VAL A 119 3.66 9.64 -4.98
N TYR A 120 4.48 10.69 -4.92
CA TYR A 120 5.08 11.18 -3.68
C TYR A 120 4.06 11.83 -2.76
N ILE A 121 4.26 11.68 -1.45
CA ILE A 121 3.40 12.30 -0.43
C ILE A 121 4.15 13.37 0.36
N SER A 122 3.44 14.42 0.76
CA SER A 122 4.03 15.53 1.53
C SER A 122 4.61 15.04 2.87
N SER A 123 5.69 15.68 3.35
CA SER A 123 6.31 15.31 4.64
C SER A 123 5.34 15.35 5.82
N LYS A 124 4.29 16.18 5.77
CA LYS A 124 3.21 16.17 6.78
C LYS A 124 2.41 14.87 6.75
N MET A 125 2.09 14.37 5.55
CA MET A 125 1.38 13.11 5.38
C MET A 125 2.26 11.92 5.77
N GLN A 126 3.57 11.95 5.46
CA GLN A 126 4.51 10.92 5.90
C GLN A 126 4.47 10.69 7.42
N LYS A 127 4.38 11.78 8.22
CA LYS A 127 4.27 11.70 9.69
C LYS A 127 3.00 11.02 10.19
N HIS A 128 1.93 10.99 9.40
CA HIS A 128 0.71 10.23 9.69
C HIS A 128 0.72 8.82 9.10
N MET A 129 1.59 8.56 8.12
CA MET A 129 1.75 7.29 7.42
C MET A 129 3.01 6.56 7.91
N ALA A 130 3.21 6.55 9.23
CA ALA A 130 4.33 5.90 9.87
C ALA A 130 3.92 4.57 10.52
N THR A 131 4.89 3.69 10.69
CA THR A 131 4.80 2.45 11.46
C THR A 131 6.07 2.22 12.25
N ARG A 132 5.97 1.39 13.27
CA ARG A 132 7.07 1.01 14.14
C ARG A 132 7.31 -0.49 14.00
N VAL A 133 8.57 -0.86 13.82
CA VAL A 133 9.02 -2.26 13.79
C VAL A 133 10.27 -2.42 14.64
N LEU A 134 10.56 -3.66 15.03
CA LEU A 134 11.84 -4.01 15.63
C LEU A 134 12.80 -4.48 14.53
N ASP A 135 14.04 -4.00 14.58
CA ASP A 135 15.11 -4.53 13.75
C ASP A 135 15.59 -5.91 14.23
N ASP A 136 16.65 -6.43 13.60
CA ASP A 136 17.20 -7.74 13.94
C ASP A 136 17.89 -7.79 15.31
N GLN A 137 18.21 -6.64 15.91
CA GLN A 137 18.79 -6.49 17.25
C GLN A 137 17.72 -6.21 18.32
N GLY A 138 16.46 -6.05 17.93
CA GLY A 138 15.37 -5.70 18.84
C GLY A 138 15.26 -4.20 19.11
N VAL A 139 15.92 -3.35 18.34
CA VAL A 139 15.83 -1.89 18.44
C VAL A 139 14.61 -1.40 17.64
N GLU A 140 13.86 -0.47 18.23
CA GLU A 140 12.72 0.15 17.55
C GLU A 140 13.19 1.04 16.39
N VAL A 141 12.62 0.82 15.21
CA VAL A 141 12.82 1.62 14.01
C VAL A 141 11.47 2.12 13.51
N VAL A 142 11.39 3.41 13.21
CA VAL A 142 10.19 4.05 12.66
C VAL A 142 10.37 4.27 11.16
N PHE A 143 9.49 3.66 10.37
CA PHE A 143 9.40 3.91 8.93
C PHE A 143 8.17 4.73 8.62
N ALA A 144 8.27 5.65 7.67
CA ALA A 144 7.16 6.39 7.10
C ALA A 144 7.09 6.19 5.59
N TRP A 145 5.89 6.08 5.05
CA TRP A 145 5.69 6.00 3.61
C TRP A 145 6.08 7.32 2.96
N ASN A 146 6.90 7.27 1.92
CA ASN A 146 7.26 8.42 1.09
C ASN A 146 6.31 8.56 -0.13
N ARG A 147 5.55 7.50 -0.41
CA ARG A 147 4.62 7.40 -1.54
C ARG A 147 3.23 6.94 -1.07
N LEU A 148 2.20 7.13 -1.88
CA LEU A 148 0.83 6.79 -1.50
C LEU A 148 0.72 5.29 -1.10
N PRO A 149 0.36 4.98 0.16
CA PRO A 149 0.20 3.60 0.59
C PRO A 149 -1.11 3.03 0.06
N MET A 150 -1.08 1.76 -0.37
CA MET A 150 -2.30 1.04 -0.70
C MET A 150 -3.26 0.99 0.50
N GLY A 151 -4.56 1.19 0.23
CA GLY A 151 -5.62 1.12 1.25
C GLY A 151 -5.89 2.44 1.99
N TYR A 152 -5.18 3.51 1.63
CA TYR A 152 -5.57 4.86 2.07
C TYR A 152 -6.78 5.33 1.24
N LYS A 153 -7.81 5.82 1.92
CA LYS A 153 -9.10 6.17 1.28
C LYS A 153 -8.98 7.27 0.22
N GLN A 154 -7.94 8.10 0.32
CA GLN A 154 -7.68 9.22 -0.60
C GLN A 154 -6.51 8.94 -1.56
N SER A 155 -6.14 7.67 -1.75
CA SER A 155 -5.18 7.26 -2.80
C SER A 155 -5.82 7.20 -4.17
#